data_AF-A0A1E4IML3-F1
#
_entry.id   AF-A0A1E4IML3-F1
#
_cell.length_a   1.000
_cell.length_b   1.000
_cell.length_c   1.000
_cell.angle_alpha   90.00
_cell.angle_beta   90.00
_cell.angle_gamma   90.00
#
_symmetry.space_group_name_H-M   'P 1'
#
loop_
_entity.id
_entity.type
_entity.pdbx_description
1 polymer ?
#
loop_
_entity_poly.entity_id
_entity_poly.type
_entity_poly.pdbx_seq_one_letter_code
_entity_poly.pdbx_strand_id
1 'polypeptide(L)'
;WPLLLLPLVLFLRMGLNAVDGMLAREFGQQSKLGAILNELGDVISDAALYLPLAWVPFVWVPLVEGIVVLAVISEMTGVVAVQIGAKRQYQGPMGKSDRAFWFGALGLLLGLGVPPGDWINALLGVMLGLLVLTIVNRARAALRETHAA
;
A
#
# COMPACT_ATOMS: atom_id res chain seq x y z
N TRP A 1 -16.53 -17.18 -3.18
CA TRP A 1 -17.05 -15.86 -3.61
C TRP A 1 -15.92 -14.97 -4.10
N PRO A 2 -16.16 -13.94 -4.92
CA PRO A 2 -15.15 -13.12 -5.61
C PRO A 2 -13.98 -12.60 -4.76
N LEU A 3 -14.19 -12.42 -3.44
CA LEU A 3 -13.15 -12.02 -2.49
C LEU A 3 -11.95 -12.97 -2.41
N LEU A 4 -12.09 -14.25 -2.79
CA LEU A 4 -10.95 -15.18 -2.89
C LEU A 4 -9.96 -14.80 -4.01
N LEU A 5 -10.39 -14.00 -5.00
CA LEU A 5 -9.48 -13.47 -6.01
C LEU A 5 -8.58 -12.38 -5.43
N LEU A 6 -9.01 -11.67 -4.39
CA LEU A 6 -8.26 -10.56 -3.81
C LEU A 6 -6.87 -10.97 -3.29
N PRO A 7 -6.70 -12.00 -2.43
CA PRO A 7 -5.37 -12.43 -2.01
C PRO A 7 -4.52 -12.92 -3.18
N LEU A 8 -5.11 -13.62 -4.15
CA LEU A 8 -4.38 -14.11 -5.33
C LEU A 8 -3.86 -12.95 -6.19
N VAL A 9 -4.71 -11.97 -6.49
CA VAL A 9 -4.36 -10.79 -7.29
C VAL A 9 -3.32 -9.94 -6.57
N LEU A 10 -3.48 -9.69 -5.27
CA LEU A 10 -2.51 -8.93 -4.47
C LEU A 10 -1.16 -9.65 -4.38
N PHE A 11 -1.16 -10.98 -4.20
CA PHE A 11 0.06 -11.78 -4.18
C PHE A 11 0.79 -11.73 -5.54
N LEU A 12 0.08 -11.98 -6.64
CA LEU A 12 0.64 -11.93 -7.99
C LEU A 12 1.17 -10.54 -8.32
N ARG A 13 0.40 -9.49 -8.03
CA ARG A 13 0.82 -8.10 -8.24
C ARG A 13 2.13 -7.80 -7.50
N MET A 14 2.21 -8.14 -6.21
CA MET A 14 3.41 -7.86 -5.41
C MET A 14 4.62 -8.66 -5.92
N GLY A 15 4.42 -9.90 -6.34
CA GLY A 15 5.45 -10.72 -6.97
C GLY A 15 5.94 -10.11 -8.29
N LEU A 16 5.02 -9.72 -9.18
CA LEU A 16 5.34 -9.12 -10.47
C LEU A 16 6.05 -7.76 -10.32
N ASN A 17 5.61 -6.90 -9.41
CA ASN A 17 6.28 -5.62 -9.12
C ASN A 17 7.72 -5.84 -8.60
N ALA A 18 7.92 -6.83 -7.73
CA ALA A 18 9.25 -7.18 -7.25
C ALA A 18 10.17 -7.72 -8.36
N VAL A 19 9.65 -8.57 -9.24
CA VAL A 19 10.39 -9.13 -10.39
C VAL A 19 10.74 -8.04 -11.39
N ASP A 20 9.79 -7.16 -11.77
CA ASP A 20 10.04 -6.04 -12.68
C ASP A 20 11.13 -5.11 -12.13
N GLY A 21 11.03 -4.72 -10.86
CA GLY A 21 12.06 -3.90 -10.20
C GLY A 21 13.43 -4.56 -10.12
N MET A 22 13.51 -5.90 -10.01
CA MET A 22 14.76 -6.66 -10.04
C MET A 22 15.36 -6.68 -11.44
N LEU A 23 14.56 -7.08 -12.45
CA LEU A 23 14.99 -7.13 -13.86
C LEU A 23 15.45 -5.77 -14.36
N ALA A 24 14.73 -4.70 -14.03
CA ALA A 24 15.09 -3.34 -14.42
C ALA A 24 16.47 -2.93 -13.86
N ARG A 25 16.80 -3.35 -12.63
CA ARG A 25 18.11 -3.08 -12.00
C ARG A 25 19.23 -3.94 -12.56
N GLU A 26 19.00 -5.25 -12.67
CA GLU A 26 20.04 -6.21 -13.06
C GLU A 26 20.42 -6.08 -14.54
N PHE A 27 19.45 -5.81 -15.41
CA PHE A 27 19.67 -5.70 -16.86
C PHE A 27 19.81 -4.24 -17.34
N GLY A 28 19.91 -3.27 -16.43
CA GLY A 28 20.10 -1.85 -16.79
C GLY A 28 18.93 -1.24 -17.55
N GLN A 29 17.71 -1.75 -17.38
CA GLN A 29 16.50 -1.30 -18.09
C GLN A 29 15.70 -0.23 -17.32
N GLN A 30 16.31 0.40 -16.30
CA GLN A 30 15.66 1.50 -15.57
C GLN A 30 15.39 2.68 -16.49
N SER A 31 14.12 3.08 -16.60
CA SER A 31 13.71 4.24 -17.41
C SER A 31 12.88 5.22 -16.59
N LYS A 32 12.91 6.50 -16.97
CA LYS A 32 12.09 7.55 -16.33
C LYS A 32 10.59 7.26 -16.46
N LEU A 33 10.17 6.75 -17.62
CA LEU A 33 8.79 6.35 -17.84
C LEU A 33 8.40 5.17 -16.95
N GLY A 34 9.25 4.13 -16.86
CA GLY A 34 8.99 2.97 -16.00
C GLY A 34 8.82 3.36 -14.53
N ALA A 35 9.63 4.29 -14.03
CA ALA A 35 9.48 4.81 -12.67
C ALA A 35 8.12 5.48 -12.44
N ILE A 36 7.65 6.32 -13.39
CA ILE A 36 6.34 6.98 -13.30
C ILE A 36 5.21 5.94 -13.35
N LEU A 37 5.27 5.00 -14.29
CA LEU A 37 4.24 3.96 -14.44
C LEU A 37 4.16 3.06 -13.21
N ASN A 38 5.30 2.71 -12.60
CA ASN A 38 5.32 1.89 -11.40
C ASN A 38 4.67 2.61 -10.20
N GLU A 39 5.08 3.85 -9.92
CA GLU A 39 4.53 4.61 -8.78
C GLU A 39 3.04 4.92 -8.96
N LEU A 40 2.61 5.37 -10.15
CA LEU A 40 1.20 5.67 -10.41
C LEU A 40 0.35 4.39 -10.47
N GLY A 41 0.83 3.36 -11.15
CA GLY A 41 0.14 2.08 -11.27
C GLY A 41 -0.11 1.43 -9.92
N ASP A 42 0.83 1.56 -8.99
CA ASP A 42 0.66 1.04 -7.64
C ASP A 42 -0.42 1.78 -6.85
N VAL A 43 -0.48 3.11 -6.94
CA VAL A 43 -1.52 3.90 -6.27
C VAL A 43 -2.91 3.62 -6.86
N ILE A 44 -3.00 3.57 -8.20
CA ILE A 44 -4.25 3.23 -8.91
C ILE A 44 -4.71 1.82 -8.53
N SER A 45 -3.78 0.85 -8.48
CA SER A 45 -4.10 -0.52 -8.14
C SER A 45 -4.56 -0.67 -6.68
N ASP A 46 -3.91 0.03 -5.73
CA ASP A 46 -4.36 0.05 -4.33
C ASP A 46 -5.81 0.57 -4.24
N ALA A 47 -6.11 1.72 -4.86
CA ALA A 47 -7.45 2.29 -4.85
C ALA A 47 -8.49 1.34 -5.49
N ALA A 48 -8.17 0.77 -6.66
CA ALA A 48 -9.07 -0.12 -7.39
C ALA A 48 -9.36 -1.43 -6.63
N LEU A 49 -8.40 -1.93 -5.85
CA LEU A 49 -8.55 -3.17 -5.08
C LEU A 49 -9.19 -2.93 -3.70
N TYR A 50 -8.98 -1.77 -3.08
CA TYR A 50 -9.44 -1.50 -1.72
C TYR A 50 -10.82 -0.86 -1.65
N LEU A 51 -11.13 0.11 -2.52
CA LEU A 51 -12.44 0.79 -2.50
C LEU A 51 -13.64 -0.17 -2.60
N PRO A 52 -13.59 -1.25 -3.42
CA PRO A 52 -14.71 -2.19 -3.49
C PRO A 52 -15.08 -2.86 -2.17
N LEU A 53 -14.15 -2.93 -1.20
CA LEU A 53 -14.41 -3.50 0.10
C LEU A 53 -15.37 -2.64 0.95
N ALA A 54 -15.56 -1.38 0.61
CA ALA A 54 -16.56 -0.52 1.25
C ALA A 54 -18.00 -1.04 1.09
N TRP A 55 -18.26 -1.87 0.07
CA TRP A 55 -19.57 -2.50 -0.15
C TRP A 55 -19.73 -3.86 0.54
N VAL A 56 -18.72 -4.34 1.27
CA VAL A 56 -18.85 -5.54 2.09
C VAL A 56 -19.72 -5.22 3.32
N PRO A 57 -20.71 -6.06 3.68
CA PRO A 57 -21.52 -5.85 4.87
C PRO A 57 -20.68 -5.63 6.13
N PHE A 58 -21.17 -4.80 7.06
CA PHE A 58 -20.51 -4.43 8.32
C PHE A 58 -19.23 -3.60 8.20
N VAL A 59 -18.75 -3.28 7.00
CA VAL A 59 -17.62 -2.37 6.81
C VAL A 59 -18.06 -0.91 6.93
N TRP A 60 -17.36 -0.14 7.77
CA TRP A 60 -17.50 1.31 7.80
C TRP A 60 -16.77 1.95 6.63
N VAL A 61 -17.55 2.46 5.67
CA VAL A 61 -17.06 3.13 4.46
C VAL A 61 -15.96 4.17 4.74
N PRO A 62 -16.08 5.07 5.75
CA PRO A 62 -15.04 6.07 6.01
C PRO A 62 -13.67 5.47 6.39
N LEU A 63 -13.63 4.25 6.93
CA LEU A 63 -12.36 3.58 7.26
C LEU A 63 -11.62 3.15 5.98
N VAL A 64 -12.35 2.60 5.00
CA VAL A 64 -11.78 2.19 3.71
C VAL A 64 -11.31 3.41 2.93
N GLU A 65 -12.14 4.45 2.84
CA GLU A 65 -11.79 5.72 2.18
C GLU A 65 -10.57 6.35 2.84
N GLY A 66 -10.53 6.40 4.17
CA GLY A 66 -9.39 6.89 4.93
C GLY A 66 -8.11 6.10 4.65
N ILE A 67 -8.20 4.77 4.55
CA ILE A 67 -7.04 3.92 4.21
C ILE A 67 -6.54 4.25 2.81
N VAL A 68 -7.42 4.41 1.82
CA VAL A 68 -7.00 4.74 0.45
C VAL A 68 -6.33 6.10 0.41
N VAL A 69 -6.91 7.12 1.04
CA VAL A 69 -6.32 8.47 1.11
C VAL A 69 -4.96 8.42 1.82
N LEU A 70 -4.85 7.77 2.97
CA LEU A 70 -3.59 7.68 3.70
C LEU A 70 -2.55 6.80 2.99
N ALA A 71 -2.96 5.78 2.23
CA ALA A 71 -2.07 4.97 1.40
C ALA A 71 -1.44 5.83 0.29
N VAL A 72 -2.25 6.66 -0.39
CA VAL A 72 -1.77 7.65 -1.37
C VAL A 72 -0.78 8.60 -0.70
N ILE A 73 -1.14 9.21 0.43
CA ILE A 73 -0.26 10.13 1.16
C ILE A 73 1.04 9.45 1.60
N SER A 74 0.98 8.20 2.06
CA SER A 74 2.15 7.41 2.45
C SER A 74 3.10 7.20 1.28
N GLU A 75 2.61 6.82 0.10
CA GLU A 75 3.45 6.68 -1.09
C GLU A 75 4.01 8.01 -1.55
N MET A 76 3.17 9.06 -1.63
CA MET A 76 3.60 10.40 -2.00
C MET A 76 4.63 10.98 -1.05
N THR A 77 4.53 10.73 0.26
CA THR A 77 5.52 11.19 1.25
C THR A 77 6.90 10.65 0.93
N GLY A 78 7.00 9.38 0.54
CA GLY A 78 8.30 8.82 0.19
C GLY A 78 8.80 9.27 -1.19
N VAL A 79 7.92 9.54 -2.16
CA VAL A 79 8.31 10.11 -3.47
C VAL A 79 8.80 11.56 -3.33
N VAL A 80 8.10 12.38 -2.54
CA VAL A 80 8.45 13.79 -2.29
C VAL A 80 9.82 13.93 -1.62
N ALA A 81 10.26 12.93 -0.85
CA ALA A 81 11.61 12.91 -0.29
C ALA A 81 12.70 13.10 -1.36
N VAL A 82 12.49 12.59 -2.59
CA VAL A 82 13.42 12.77 -3.72
C VAL A 82 13.55 14.23 -4.13
N GLN A 83 12.49 15.02 -4.00
CA GLN A 83 12.48 16.44 -4.40
C GLN A 83 13.31 17.31 -3.45
N ILE A 84 13.50 16.87 -2.20
CA ILE A 84 14.33 17.56 -1.22
C ILE A 84 15.76 17.01 -1.16
N GLY A 85 16.16 16.16 -2.12
CA GLY A 85 17.51 15.59 -2.20
C GLY A 85 17.75 14.32 -1.36
N ALA A 86 16.74 13.82 -0.65
CA ALA A 86 16.81 12.52 0.00
C ALA A 86 16.55 11.36 -0.98
N LYS A 87 16.81 10.12 -0.57
CA LYS A 87 16.37 8.96 -1.35
C LYS A 87 14.87 8.73 -1.19
N ARG A 88 14.30 7.90 -2.09
CA ARG A 88 12.93 7.39 -1.93
C ARG A 88 12.81 6.64 -0.59
N GLN A 89 11.92 7.10 0.26
CA GLN A 89 11.74 6.55 1.61
C GLN A 89 10.71 5.40 1.61
N TYR A 90 10.98 4.36 2.38
CA TYR A 90 10.15 3.14 2.47
C TYR A 90 9.81 2.73 3.91
N GLN A 91 10.26 3.48 4.91
CA GLN A 91 10.14 3.13 6.32
C GLN A 91 8.68 3.13 6.80
N GLY A 92 8.41 2.37 7.86
CA GLY A 92 7.13 2.32 8.54
C GLY A 92 6.44 0.95 8.44
N PRO A 93 5.50 0.65 9.36
CA PRO A 93 4.91 -0.68 9.50
C PRO A 93 3.74 -0.97 8.54
N MET A 94 3.32 -0.01 7.71
CA MET A 94 2.19 -0.16 6.79
C MET A 94 2.57 0.32 5.39
N GLY A 95 3.62 -0.27 4.85
CA GLY A 95 4.04 -0.11 3.46
C GLY A 95 3.09 -0.84 2.48
N LYS A 96 3.45 -0.80 1.19
CA LYS A 96 2.66 -1.38 0.10
C LYS A 96 2.42 -2.88 0.26
N SER A 97 3.48 -3.63 0.52
CA SER A 97 3.42 -5.07 0.74
C SER A 97 2.59 -5.43 1.97
N ASP A 98 2.70 -4.63 3.05
CA ASP A 98 1.92 -4.82 4.27
C ASP A 98 0.43 -4.64 3.97
N ARG A 99 0.05 -3.55 3.31
CA ARG A 99 -1.35 -3.31 2.91
C ARG A 99 -1.89 -4.46 2.05
N ALA A 100 -1.10 -4.91 1.06
CA ALA A 100 -1.46 -6.04 0.21
C ALA A 100 -1.69 -7.33 1.03
N PHE A 101 -0.84 -7.59 2.03
CA PHE A 101 -1.02 -8.72 2.94
C PHE A 101 -2.30 -8.60 3.78
N TRP A 102 -2.52 -7.46 4.44
CA TRP A 102 -3.68 -7.26 5.30
C TRP A 102 -5.01 -7.35 4.55
N PHE A 103 -5.12 -6.69 3.38
CA PHE A 103 -6.31 -6.79 2.54
C PHE A 103 -6.47 -8.16 1.90
N GLY A 104 -5.37 -8.83 1.53
CA GLY A 104 -5.40 -10.21 1.05
C GLY A 104 -5.92 -11.17 2.12
N ALA A 105 -5.43 -11.04 3.36
CA ALA A 105 -5.88 -11.83 4.50
C ALA A 105 -7.36 -11.58 4.82
N LEU A 106 -7.81 -10.31 4.80
CA LEU A 106 -9.22 -9.97 4.96
C LEU A 106 -10.09 -10.62 3.88
N GLY A 107 -9.69 -10.51 2.61
CA GLY A 107 -10.37 -11.15 1.49
C GLY A 107 -10.41 -12.67 1.60
N LEU A 108 -9.33 -13.29 2.09
CA LEU A 108 -9.25 -14.73 2.33
C LEU A 108 -10.21 -15.18 3.43
N LEU A 109 -10.20 -14.53 4.59
CA LEU A 109 -11.08 -14.87 5.72
C LEU A 109 -12.55 -14.79 5.31
N LEU A 110 -12.95 -13.66 4.71
CA LEU A 110 -14.32 -13.48 4.22
C LEU A 110 -14.66 -14.45 3.09
N GLY A 111 -13.72 -14.72 2.19
CA GLY A 111 -13.88 -15.65 1.08
C GLY A 111 -14.04 -17.10 1.50
N LEU A 112 -13.42 -17.51 2.62
CA LEU A 112 -13.57 -18.82 3.26
C LEU A 112 -14.84 -18.94 4.12
N GLY A 113 -15.63 -17.86 4.23
CA GLY A 113 -16.92 -17.87 4.92
C GLY A 113 -16.86 -17.44 6.38
N VAL A 114 -15.77 -16.81 6.84
CA VAL A 114 -15.76 -16.15 8.16
C VAL A 114 -16.82 -15.04 8.16
N PRO A 115 -17.78 -15.04 9.10
CA PRO A 115 -18.83 -14.04 9.11
C PRO A 115 -18.27 -12.62 9.30
N PRO A 116 -18.76 -11.63 8.52
CA PRO A 116 -18.38 -10.24 8.72
C PRO A 116 -18.91 -9.72 10.06
N GLY A 117 -18.14 -8.84 10.71
CA GLY A 117 -18.49 -8.22 11.99
C GLY A 117 -17.51 -7.12 12.39
N ASP A 118 -17.65 -6.61 13.61
CA ASP A 118 -16.90 -5.44 14.09
C ASP A 118 -15.38 -5.60 14.10
N TRP A 119 -14.89 -6.85 14.11
CA TRP A 119 -13.47 -7.16 13.99
C TRP A 119 -12.85 -6.58 12.70
N ILE A 120 -13.63 -6.45 11.61
CA ILE A 120 -13.17 -5.82 10.37
C ILE A 120 -12.88 -4.33 10.62
N ASN A 121 -13.79 -3.62 11.28
CA ASN A 121 -13.63 -2.19 11.55
C ASN A 121 -12.47 -1.94 12.53
N ALA A 122 -12.29 -2.81 13.53
CA ALA A 122 -11.14 -2.76 14.42
C ALA A 122 -9.82 -2.94 13.64
N LEU A 123 -9.77 -3.92 12.72
CA LEU A 123 -8.62 -4.18 11.84
C LEU A 123 -8.30 -2.97 10.95
N LEU A 124 -9.31 -2.41 10.27
CA LEU A 124 -9.15 -1.22 9.44
C LEU A 124 -8.72 0.01 10.25
N GLY A 125 -9.25 0.17 11.48
CA GLY A 125 -8.83 1.22 12.41
C GLY A 125 -7.36 1.12 12.81
N VAL A 126 -6.87 -0.10 13.08
CA VAL A 126 -5.44 -0.35 13.33
C VAL A 126 -4.61 -0.01 12.09
N MET A 127 -5.06 -0.40 10.89
CA MET A 127 -4.36 -0.07 9.64
C MET A 127 -4.22 1.43 9.42
N LEU A 128 -5.27 2.22 9.71
CA LEU A 128 -5.21 3.69 9.65
C LEU A 128 -4.12 4.25 10.57
N GLY A 129 -4.07 3.81 11.83
CA GLY A 129 -3.05 4.24 12.78
C GLY A 129 -1.63 3.91 12.31
N LEU A 130 -1.43 2.71 11.77
CA LEU A 130 -0.14 2.28 11.24
C LEU A 130 0.26 3.02 9.95
N LEU A 131 -0.71 3.45 9.14
CA LEU A 131 -0.48 4.31 7.98
C LEU A 131 0.00 5.70 8.39
N VAL A 132 -0.64 6.32 9.39
CA VAL A 132 -0.17 7.61 9.94
C VAL A 132 1.25 7.48 10.47
N LEU A 133 1.55 6.42 11.21
CA LEU A 133 2.91 6.15 11.69
C LEU A 133 3.90 5.96 10.53
N THR A 134 3.50 5.30 9.45
CA THR A 134 4.31 5.12 8.25
C THR A 134 4.64 6.47 7.59
N ILE A 135 3.65 7.34 7.42
CA ILE A 135 3.84 8.70 6.88
C ILE A 135 4.86 9.48 7.73
N VAL A 136 4.67 9.50 9.06
CA VAL A 136 5.57 10.19 9.98
C VAL A 136 6.99 9.63 9.91
N ASN A 137 7.13 8.31 9.82
CA ASN A 137 8.44 7.65 9.75
C ASN A 137 9.16 7.96 8.43
N ARG A 138 8.45 7.94 7.29
CA ARG A 138 9.02 8.33 5.98
C ARG A 138 9.47 9.78 5.98
N ALA A 139 8.65 10.70 6.48
CA ALA A 139 8.98 12.12 6.55
C ALA A 139 10.21 12.37 7.45
N ARG A 140 10.25 11.76 8.64
CA ARG A 140 11.39 11.87 9.56
C ARG A 140 12.67 11.27 8.97
N ALA A 141 12.57 10.15 8.25
CA ALA A 141 13.71 9.52 7.61
C ALA A 141 14.28 10.42 6.49
N ALA A 142 13.43 11.01 5.66
CA ALA A 142 13.83 11.96 4.62
C ALA A 142 14.59 13.16 5.23
N LEU A 143 14.02 13.81 6.25
CA LEU A 143 14.62 14.98 6.89
C LEU A 143 15.96 14.67 7.57
N ARG A 144 16.08 13.48 8.18
CA ARG A 144 17.35 13.03 8.78
C ARG A 144 18.43 12.82 7.74
N GLU A 145 18.09 12.26 6.58
CA GLU A 145 19.02 12.08 5.47
C GLU A 145 19.50 13.43 4.91
N THR A 146 18.60 14.40 4.74
CA THR A 146 18.96 15.73 4.24
C THR A 146 19.78 16.56 5.22
N HIS A 147 19.56 16.42 6.53
CA HIS A 147 20.35 17.15 7.54
C HIS A 147 21.74 16.55 7.77
N ALA A 148 21.94 15.29 7.36
CA ALA A 148 23.23 14.60 7.47
C ALA A 148 24.12 14.79 6.23
N ALA A 149 23.59 15.34 5.14
CA ALA A 149 24.27 15.62 3.88
C ALA A 149 24.77 17.07 3.81
#